data_AF-A0A816EQN1-F1
#
_entry.id   AF-A0A816EQN1-F1
#
_cell.length_a   1.000
_cell.length_b   1.000
_cell.length_c   1.000
_cell.angle_alpha   90.00
_cell.angle_beta   90.00
_cell.angle_gamma   90.00
#
_symmetry.space_group_name_H-M   'P 1'
#
loop_
_entity.id
_entity.type
_entity.pdbx_description
1 polymer ?
#
loop_
_entity_poly.entity_id
_entity_poly.type
_entity_poly.pdbx_seq_one_letter_code
_entity_poly.pdbx_strand_id
1 'polypeptide(L)'
;ASTEAVAAATSTINTEASSITLQISTMAINPRVNRVIPNIPVNARWAQNAVTVAKGNGKGDALNQLNDPCGLSVDDDQMIVIADCSNHRIAQWKATDTKGHAVAGGHGPGYQLNQLNCPTDVLIDKETDSLIISDQDNQRV
;
A
#
# COMPACT_ATOMS: atom_id res chain seq x y z
N ALA A 1 36.85 34.21 51.52
CA ALA A 1 36.38 33.55 50.29
C ALA A 1 35.96 32.15 50.68
N SER A 2 34.67 31.89 50.51
CA SER A 2 33.86 30.81 51.07
C SER A 2 34.21 29.44 50.49
N THR A 3 34.43 28.47 51.38
CA THR A 3 34.30 27.03 51.13
C THR A 3 32.83 26.65 51.30
N GLU A 4 32.11 26.43 50.20
CA GLU A 4 30.75 25.87 50.24
C GLU A 4 30.83 24.34 50.30
N ALA A 5 30.45 23.80 51.45
CA ALA A 5 30.01 22.43 51.60
C ALA A 5 28.64 22.29 50.94
N VAL A 6 28.53 21.45 49.90
CA VAL A 6 27.23 21.08 49.35
C VAL A 6 26.75 19.82 50.06
N ALA A 7 25.65 19.98 50.79
CA ALA A 7 24.98 18.97 51.57
C ALA A 7 24.54 17.77 50.72
N ALA A 8 24.72 16.57 51.27
CA ALA A 8 24.15 15.34 50.76
C ALA A 8 22.62 15.39 50.89
N ALA A 9 21.91 15.43 49.77
CA ALA A 9 20.47 15.17 49.73
C ALA A 9 20.27 13.68 49.38
N THR A 10 19.99 12.89 50.41
CA THR A 10 19.48 11.52 50.29
C THR A 10 18.14 11.52 49.57
N SER A 11 18.04 10.83 48.43
CA SER A 11 16.76 10.56 47.78
C SER A 11 16.23 9.18 48.19
N THR A 12 15.04 9.19 48.78
CA THR A 12 14.29 8.03 49.23
C THR A 12 13.88 7.19 48.01
N ILE A 13 14.26 5.91 47.98
CA ILE A 13 13.81 4.96 46.96
C ILE A 13 12.36 4.57 47.27
N ASN A 14 11.41 5.11 46.52
CA ASN A 14 10.06 4.55 46.45
C ASN A 14 10.09 3.36 45.48
N THR A 15 10.08 2.15 46.03
CA THR A 15 9.74 0.93 45.31
C THR A 15 8.26 0.98 44.97
N GLU A 16 7.91 0.96 43.67
CA GLU A 16 6.79 0.22 43.07
C GLU A 16 6.97 0.27 41.54
N ALA A 17 7.04 -0.91 40.93
CA ALA A 17 7.35 -1.08 39.52
C ALA A 17 6.11 -0.85 38.64
N SER A 18 6.36 -0.42 37.40
CA SER A 18 5.50 -0.61 36.22
C SER A 18 4.52 0.51 35.85
N SER A 19 5.07 1.62 35.38
CA SER A 19 4.62 2.19 34.10
C SER A 19 5.70 3.12 33.57
N ILE A 20 6.57 2.53 32.76
CA ILE A 20 7.54 3.21 31.89
C ILE A 20 6.75 4.22 31.04
N THR A 21 6.64 5.44 31.53
CA THR A 21 6.35 6.60 30.71
C THR A 21 7.71 7.09 30.22
N LEU A 22 8.30 6.32 29.30
CA LEU A 22 9.51 6.75 28.63
C LEU A 22 9.13 7.96 27.78
N GLN A 23 9.61 9.11 28.23
CA GLN A 23 9.71 10.37 27.49
C GLN A 23 10.21 10.06 26.07
N ILE A 24 9.30 10.01 25.10
CA ILE A 24 9.69 10.03 23.70
C ILE A 24 10.06 11.49 23.39
N SER A 25 11.29 11.83 23.74
CA SER A 25 11.97 13.03 23.27
C SER A 25 11.79 13.09 21.76
N THR A 26 11.36 14.25 21.27
CA THR A 26 11.13 14.58 19.88
C THR A 26 12.42 14.39 19.06
N MET A 27 12.68 13.15 18.64
CA MET A 27 13.54 12.89 17.50
C MET A 27 12.68 13.08 16.25
N ALA A 28 13.11 13.98 15.38
CA ALA A 28 12.48 14.27 14.10
C ALA A 28 12.14 12.96 13.37
N ILE A 29 10.86 12.59 13.42
CA ILE A 29 10.34 11.48 12.64
C ILE A 29 10.41 11.97 11.20
N ASN A 30 11.29 11.37 10.41
CA ASN A 30 11.44 11.66 9.00
C ASN A 30 10.04 11.56 8.33
N PRO A 31 9.49 12.64 7.73
CA PRO A 31 8.13 12.63 7.20
C PRO A 31 7.93 11.61 6.07
N ARG A 32 9.01 11.03 5.54
CA ARG A 32 8.99 10.01 4.48
C ARG A 32 8.64 8.58 4.93
N VAL A 33 8.46 8.33 6.23
CA VAL A 33 8.10 6.99 6.74
C VAL A 33 6.89 7.05 7.67
N ASN A 34 5.89 7.88 7.32
CA ASN A 34 4.59 7.86 8.00
C ASN A 34 3.58 7.00 7.24
N ARG A 35 4.01 5.85 6.70
CA ARG A 35 3.05 4.81 6.29
C ARG A 35 2.56 4.14 7.57
N VAL A 36 1.55 4.74 8.18
CA VAL A 36 0.76 4.07 9.22
C VAL A 36 0.26 2.78 8.58
N ILE A 37 0.88 1.65 8.91
CA ILE A 37 0.25 0.36 8.63
C ILE A 37 -1.08 0.46 9.39
N PRO A 38 -2.24 0.47 8.70
CA PRO A 38 -3.50 0.54 9.40
C PRO A 38 -3.49 -0.61 10.42
N ASN A 39 -3.79 -0.29 11.67
CA ASN A 39 -3.83 -1.30 12.72
C ASN A 39 -4.95 -2.29 12.36
N ILE A 40 -4.60 -3.38 11.65
CA ILE A 40 -5.56 -4.39 11.22
C ILE A 40 -6.02 -5.09 12.49
N PRO A 41 -7.29 -4.95 12.89
CA PRO A 41 -7.77 -5.57 14.11
C PRO A 41 -7.51 -7.07 14.09
N VAL A 42 -7.12 -7.67 15.21
CA VAL A 42 -6.92 -9.14 15.30
C VAL A 42 -8.19 -9.94 14.97
N ASN A 43 -9.35 -9.28 15.04
CA ASN A 43 -10.65 -9.80 14.67
C ASN A 43 -11.15 -9.30 13.30
N ALA A 44 -10.28 -8.73 12.46
CA ALA A 44 -10.63 -8.39 11.08
C ALA A 44 -11.19 -9.64 10.37
N ARG A 45 -12.32 -9.44 9.70
CA ARG A 45 -12.99 -10.45 8.88
C ARG A 45 -13.23 -9.83 7.51
N TRP A 46 -13.26 -10.66 6.47
CA TRP A 46 -13.74 -10.24 5.17
C TRP A 46 -15.20 -9.80 5.29
N ALA A 47 -15.57 -8.74 4.57
CA ALA A 47 -16.92 -8.18 4.61
C ALA A 47 -17.94 -9.20 4.09
N GLN A 48 -18.88 -9.64 4.94
CA GLN A 48 -19.86 -10.67 4.58
C GLN A 48 -20.79 -10.26 3.42
N ASN A 49 -20.95 -8.94 3.22
CA ASN A 49 -21.73 -8.36 2.13
C ASN A 49 -20.83 -7.66 1.10
N ALA A 50 -19.64 -8.23 0.83
CA ALA A 50 -18.75 -7.68 -0.18
C ALA A 50 -19.44 -7.63 -1.55
N VAL A 51 -19.24 -6.53 -2.26
CA VAL A 51 -19.75 -6.34 -3.63
C VAL A 51 -18.60 -6.55 -4.60
N THR A 52 -18.88 -7.23 -5.70
CA THR A 52 -17.92 -7.32 -6.82
C THR A 52 -17.84 -5.96 -7.51
N VAL A 53 -16.65 -5.35 -7.50
CA VAL A 53 -16.40 -4.05 -8.12
C VAL A 53 -15.85 -4.21 -9.54
N ALA A 54 -14.71 -4.88 -9.68
CA ALA A 54 -14.14 -5.23 -10.98
C ALA A 54 -14.55 -6.67 -11.33
N LYS A 55 -14.88 -6.93 -12.61
CA LYS A 55 -15.27 -8.25 -13.17
C LYS A 55 -16.74 -8.67 -12.99
N GLY A 56 -17.68 -7.81 -13.34
CA GLY A 56 -19.09 -8.19 -13.44
C GLY A 56 -19.42 -9.26 -14.51
N ASN A 57 -18.48 -9.61 -15.41
CA ASN A 57 -18.77 -10.39 -16.62
C ASN A 57 -17.80 -11.57 -16.91
N GLY A 58 -17.14 -12.12 -15.88
CA GLY A 58 -16.32 -13.33 -16.02
C GLY A 58 -14.91 -13.12 -16.57
N LYS A 59 -14.27 -14.21 -17.02
CA LYS A 59 -12.91 -14.24 -17.60
C LYS A 59 -12.95 -13.74 -19.05
N GLY A 60 -12.04 -12.84 -19.42
CA GLY A 60 -11.90 -12.32 -20.78
C GLY A 60 -11.05 -11.06 -20.86
N ASP A 61 -10.94 -10.47 -22.04
CA ASP A 61 -10.08 -9.32 -22.37
C ASP A 61 -10.84 -8.01 -22.58
N ALA A 62 -12.18 -8.06 -22.63
CA ALA A 62 -13.02 -6.86 -22.70
C ALA A 62 -12.81 -5.94 -21.49
N LEU A 63 -13.16 -4.66 -21.64
CA LEU A 63 -13.00 -3.65 -20.59
C LEU A 63 -13.84 -3.92 -19.34
N ASN A 64 -14.85 -4.77 -19.43
CA ASN A 64 -15.71 -5.21 -18.33
C ASN A 64 -15.33 -6.62 -17.80
N GLN A 65 -14.18 -7.16 -18.21
CA GLN A 65 -13.66 -8.48 -17.86
C GLN A 65 -12.21 -8.39 -17.37
N LEU A 66 -11.76 -9.43 -16.67
CA LEU A 66 -10.38 -9.63 -16.23
C LEU A 66 -9.96 -11.07 -16.53
N ASN A 67 -8.66 -11.31 -16.69
CA ASN A 67 -8.08 -12.60 -16.99
C ASN A 67 -6.87 -12.86 -16.08
N ASP A 68 -7.07 -13.71 -15.08
CA ASP A 68 -6.08 -14.07 -14.06
C ASP A 68 -5.41 -12.85 -13.40
N PRO A 69 -6.19 -11.96 -12.74
CA PRO A 69 -5.63 -10.81 -12.04
C PRO A 69 -4.77 -11.26 -10.84
N CYS A 70 -3.56 -10.71 -10.71
CA CYS A 70 -2.55 -11.18 -9.75
C CYS A 70 -2.33 -10.24 -8.56
N GLY A 71 -2.40 -8.93 -8.79
CA GLY A 71 -2.10 -7.91 -7.78
C GLY A 71 -2.93 -6.65 -8.01
N LEU A 72 -3.08 -5.82 -6.99
CA LEU A 72 -3.85 -4.59 -7.06
C LEU A 72 -3.39 -3.53 -6.04
N SER A 73 -3.70 -2.28 -6.35
CA SER A 73 -3.58 -1.15 -5.43
C SER A 73 -4.86 -0.34 -5.42
N VAL A 74 -5.10 0.39 -4.32
CA VAL A 74 -6.24 1.28 -4.15
C VAL A 74 -5.76 2.61 -3.59
N ASP A 75 -6.22 3.72 -4.15
CA ASP A 75 -5.95 5.06 -3.61
C ASP A 75 -7.07 5.54 -2.65
N ASP A 76 -6.94 6.78 -2.16
CA ASP A 76 -7.91 7.35 -1.20
C ASP A 76 -9.24 7.71 -1.88
N ASP A 77 -9.25 7.84 -3.20
CA ASP A 77 -10.42 8.13 -4.03
C ASP A 77 -11.16 6.85 -4.46
N GLN A 78 -10.80 5.69 -3.90
CA GLN A 78 -11.31 4.36 -4.24
C GLN A 78 -11.13 4.00 -5.73
N MET A 79 -10.09 4.54 -6.35
CA MET A 79 -9.62 4.06 -7.63
C MET A 79 -8.76 2.81 -7.39
N ILE A 80 -9.11 1.76 -8.11
CA ILE A 80 -8.49 0.44 -8.04
C ILE A 80 -7.68 0.23 -9.31
N VAL A 81 -6.38 0.02 -9.19
CA VAL A 81 -5.53 -0.49 -10.28
C VAL A 81 -5.25 -1.97 -10.08
N ILE A 82 -5.37 -2.75 -11.15
CA ILE A 82 -5.29 -4.21 -11.12
C ILE A 82 -4.27 -4.66 -12.16
N ALA A 83 -3.33 -5.50 -11.74
CA ALA A 83 -2.46 -6.23 -12.64
C ALA A 83 -3.23 -7.41 -13.26
N ASP A 84 -3.69 -7.24 -14.49
CA ASP A 84 -4.51 -8.18 -15.25
C ASP A 84 -3.58 -9.10 -16.08
N CYS A 85 -2.93 -10.05 -15.38
CA CYS A 85 -1.70 -10.74 -15.83
C CYS A 85 -1.84 -11.38 -17.21
N SER A 86 -2.86 -12.23 -17.40
CA SER A 86 -3.07 -12.95 -18.67
C SER A 86 -3.59 -12.05 -19.80
N ASN A 87 -3.98 -10.80 -19.50
CA ASN A 87 -4.29 -9.79 -20.51
C ASN A 87 -3.13 -8.81 -20.74
N HIS A 88 -1.99 -8.99 -20.07
CA HIS A 88 -0.78 -8.18 -20.25
C HIS A 88 -1.04 -6.67 -20.11
N ARG A 89 -1.86 -6.27 -19.11
CA ARG A 89 -2.25 -4.87 -18.89
C ARG A 89 -2.38 -4.54 -17.41
N ILE A 90 -2.31 -3.25 -17.09
CA ILE A 90 -2.86 -2.70 -15.85
C ILE A 90 -4.23 -2.11 -16.14
N ALA A 91 -5.25 -2.61 -15.46
CA ALA A 91 -6.63 -2.14 -15.57
C ALA A 91 -6.98 -1.21 -14.40
N GLN A 92 -7.53 -0.03 -14.71
CA GLN A 92 -8.05 0.92 -13.74
C GLN A 92 -9.58 0.80 -13.64
N TRP A 93 -10.10 0.87 -12.41
CA TRP A 93 -11.52 0.79 -12.10
C TRP A 93 -11.89 1.74 -10.96
N LYS A 94 -13.03 2.43 -11.03
CA LYS A 94 -13.64 3.03 -9.83
C LYS A 94 -14.70 2.10 -9.26
N ALA A 95 -14.91 2.12 -7.95
CA ALA A 95 -15.92 1.29 -7.27
C ALA A 95 -17.32 1.32 -7.93
N THR A 96 -17.67 2.43 -8.57
CA THR A 96 -18.96 2.68 -9.19
C THR A 96 -19.05 2.34 -10.68
N ASP A 97 -17.93 1.98 -11.32
CA ASP A 97 -17.87 1.83 -12.78
C ASP A 97 -18.28 0.42 -13.23
N THR A 98 -18.97 0.33 -14.36
CA THR A 98 -19.37 -0.95 -14.98
C THR A 98 -18.29 -1.54 -15.89
N LYS A 99 -17.23 -0.77 -16.19
CA LYS A 99 -16.09 -1.16 -17.03
C LYS A 99 -14.85 -0.41 -16.57
N GLY A 100 -13.69 -1.04 -16.70
CA GLY A 100 -12.40 -0.41 -16.48
C GLY A 100 -11.80 0.18 -17.74
N HIS A 101 -10.55 0.64 -17.62
CA HIS A 101 -9.72 1.14 -18.72
C HIS A 101 -8.29 0.59 -18.57
N ALA A 102 -7.62 0.29 -19.69
CA ALA A 102 -6.20 -0.04 -19.65
C ALA A 102 -5.39 1.26 -19.49
N VAL A 103 -4.58 1.33 -18.44
CA VAL A 103 -3.72 2.50 -18.15
C VAL A 103 -2.24 2.23 -18.44
N ALA A 104 -1.85 0.97 -18.56
CA ALA A 104 -0.55 0.52 -19.05
C ALA A 104 -0.69 -0.86 -19.72
N GLY A 105 0.18 -1.16 -20.69
CA GLY A 105 0.11 -2.40 -21.46
C GLY A 105 -1.11 -2.45 -22.38
N GLY A 106 -1.67 -3.65 -22.59
CA GLY A 106 -2.87 -3.86 -23.42
C GLY A 106 -2.62 -3.92 -24.93
N HIS A 107 -1.35 -3.89 -25.36
CA HIS A 107 -0.92 -4.00 -26.76
C HIS A 107 -0.25 -5.35 -27.04
N GLY A 108 -0.71 -6.39 -26.35
CA GLY A 108 -0.10 -7.72 -26.32
C GLY A 108 1.15 -7.80 -25.44
N PRO A 109 1.65 -9.03 -25.22
CA PRO A 109 2.89 -9.27 -24.49
C PRO A 109 4.11 -8.69 -25.23
N GLY A 110 5.03 -8.04 -24.50
CA GLY A 110 6.32 -7.64 -25.06
C GLY A 110 7.09 -6.63 -24.22
N TYR A 111 8.30 -6.29 -24.67
CA TYR A 111 9.26 -5.44 -23.95
C TYR A 111 9.18 -3.95 -24.29
N GLN A 112 8.31 -3.57 -25.24
CA GLN A 112 8.16 -2.16 -25.65
C GLN A 112 7.58 -1.30 -24.52
N LEU A 113 7.69 0.02 -24.67
CA LEU A 113 7.25 0.98 -23.65
C LEU A 113 5.74 0.91 -23.37
N ASN A 114 4.94 0.55 -24.38
CA ASN A 114 3.49 0.40 -24.29
C ASN A 114 3.04 -1.06 -24.13
N GLN A 115 3.97 -1.98 -23.88
CA GLN A 115 3.70 -3.40 -23.68
C GLN A 115 4.13 -3.82 -22.28
N LEU A 116 3.42 -4.80 -21.74
CA LEU A 116 3.76 -5.51 -20.50
C LEU A 116 3.76 -7.01 -20.81
N ASN A 117 4.31 -7.83 -19.95
CA ASN A 117 4.28 -9.28 -20.08
C ASN A 117 4.07 -9.95 -18.71
N CYS A 118 2.84 -10.44 -18.50
CA CYS A 118 2.32 -10.93 -17.22
C CYS A 118 2.68 -10.03 -16.03
N PRO A 119 2.18 -8.79 -15.99
CA PRO A 119 2.34 -7.96 -14.81
C PRO A 119 1.70 -8.66 -13.61
N THR A 120 2.45 -8.76 -12.51
CA THR A 120 2.02 -9.53 -11.32
C THR A 120 1.53 -8.65 -10.19
N ASP A 121 2.04 -7.42 -10.09
CA ASP A 121 1.61 -6.46 -9.08
C ASP A 121 1.78 -5.03 -9.57
N VAL A 122 1.06 -4.11 -8.94
CA VAL A 122 1.10 -2.67 -9.23
C VAL A 122 0.97 -1.87 -7.94
N LEU A 123 1.79 -0.84 -7.78
CA LEU A 123 1.70 0.14 -6.71
C LEU A 123 1.43 1.53 -7.29
N ILE A 124 0.60 2.30 -6.60
CA ILE A 124 0.41 3.72 -6.88
C ILE A 124 1.41 4.51 -6.03
N ASP A 125 2.32 5.23 -6.68
CA ASP A 125 3.13 6.25 -6.04
C ASP A 125 2.38 7.58 -6.05
N LYS A 126 1.75 7.90 -4.93
CA LYS A 126 0.98 9.13 -4.74
C LYS A 126 1.86 10.39 -4.69
N GLU A 127 3.15 10.26 -4.39
CA GLU A 127 4.05 11.42 -4.36
C GLU A 127 4.37 11.91 -5.78
N THR A 128 4.46 10.98 -6.74
CA THR A 128 4.85 11.27 -8.13
C THR A 128 3.72 11.07 -9.15
N ASP A 129 2.52 10.68 -8.70
CA ASP A 129 1.36 10.34 -9.54
C ASP A 129 1.71 9.29 -10.61
N SER A 130 2.48 8.27 -10.21
CA SER A 130 3.01 7.24 -11.10
C SER A 130 2.63 5.83 -10.65
N LEU A 131 2.72 4.87 -11.59
CA LEU A 131 2.55 3.44 -11.30
C LEU A 131 3.92 2.75 -11.28
N ILE A 132 4.14 1.91 -10.28
CA ILE A 132 5.30 1.00 -10.20
C ILE A 132 4.77 -0.40 -10.48
N ILE A 133 5.25 -1.07 -11.53
CA ILE A 133 4.63 -2.29 -12.07
C ILE A 133 5.64 -3.43 -12.08
N SER A 134 5.34 -4.53 -11.38
CA SER A 134 6.17 -5.74 -11.48
C SER A 134 5.85 -6.50 -12.77
N ASP A 135 6.61 -6.21 -13.83
CA ASP A 135 6.46 -6.76 -15.19
C ASP A 135 7.24 -8.08 -15.32
N GLN A 136 6.67 -9.15 -14.73
CA GLN A 136 7.37 -10.38 -14.34
C GLN A 136 8.14 -11.05 -15.48
N ASP A 137 7.48 -11.32 -16.61
CA ASP A 137 8.11 -12.08 -17.70
C ASP A 137 9.09 -11.22 -18.49
N ASN A 138 8.97 -9.90 -18.36
CA ASN A 138 9.96 -8.96 -18.87
C ASN A 138 11.12 -8.72 -17.89
N GLN A 139 11.06 -9.29 -16.68
CA GLN A 139 12.08 -9.17 -15.64
C GLN A 139 12.42 -7.71 -15.29
N ARG A 140 11.40 -6.84 -15.25
CA ARG A 140 11.56 -5.42 -14.90
C ARG A 140 10.49 -4.93 -13.92
N VAL A 141 10.79 -3.78 -13.32
CA VAL A 141 9.89 -3.00 -12.46
C VAL A 141 9.77 -1.59 -13.03
#